data_AF-A0A0F8XUW0-F1
#
_entry.id   AF-A0A0F8XUW0-F1
#
_cell.length_a   1.000
_cell.length_b   1.000
_cell.length_c   1.000
_cell.angle_alpha   90.00
_cell.angle_beta   90.00
_cell.angle_gamma   90.00
#
_symmetry.space_group_name_H-M   'P 1'
#
loop_
_entity.id
_entity.type
_entity.pdbx_description
1 polymer ?
#
loop_
_entity_poly.entity_id
_entity_poly.type
_entity_poly.pdbx_seq_one_letter_code
_entity_poly.pdbx_strand_id
1 'polypeptide(L)'
;PLITGISSSEIVIGEESNSTSLKMALDILKVILSLKGDLYSQVSEINVEDGITLYTIEATRVQMGREDFRDQLLNLQGVLIHLSKEKRRAEYIDLRFKNKVIVKLK
;
A
#
# COMPACT_ATOMS: atom_id res chain seq x y z
N PRO A 1 0.38 -9.85 1.57
CA PRO A 1 -0.59 -9.02 0.83
C PRO A 1 -1.16 -9.74 -0.41
N LEU A 2 -2.48 -9.71 -0.59
CA LEU A 2 -3.15 -10.05 -1.85
C LEU A 2 -3.00 -8.89 -2.86
N ILE A 3 -2.80 -9.19 -4.15
CA ILE A 3 -2.80 -8.17 -5.21
C ILE A 3 -4.12 -8.27 -5.98
N THR A 4 -4.84 -7.16 -6.14
CA THR A 4 -6.17 -7.08 -6.77
C THR A 4 -6.26 -5.91 -7.76
N GLY A 5 -7.33 -5.86 -8.55
CA GLY A 5 -7.51 -4.81 -9.57
C GLY A 5 -6.66 -5.01 -10.82
N ILE A 6 -6.14 -6.22 -11.05
CA ILE A 6 -5.43 -6.60 -12.28
C ILE A 6 -6.44 -7.24 -13.22
N SER A 7 -6.53 -6.75 -14.46
CA SER A 7 -7.36 -7.37 -15.49
C SER A 7 -6.76 -8.71 -15.92
N SER A 8 -7.60 -9.75 -16.01
CA SER A 8 -7.18 -11.07 -16.49
C SER A 8 -6.70 -11.06 -17.93
N SER A 9 -7.13 -10.08 -18.74
CA SER A 9 -6.65 -9.89 -20.11
C SER A 9 -5.17 -9.47 -20.18
N GLU A 10 -4.58 -9.04 -19.07
CA GLU A 10 -3.19 -8.56 -19.01
C GLU A 10 -2.21 -9.66 -18.55
N ILE A 11 -2.70 -10.86 -18.25
CA ILE A 11 -1.91 -11.98 -17.74
C ILE A 11 -1.98 -13.14 -18.74
N VAL A 12 -0.86 -13.41 -19.40
CA VAL A 12 -0.67 -14.61 -20.21
C VAL A 12 0.23 -15.57 -19.43
N ILE A 13 -0.25 -16.80 -19.22
CA ILE A 13 0.47 -17.81 -18.44
C ILE A 13 1.74 -18.22 -19.19
N GLY A 14 2.88 -18.18 -18.49
CA GLY A 14 4.18 -18.55 -19.06
C GLY A 14 4.92 -17.39 -19.74
N GLU A 15 4.34 -16.19 -19.76
CA GLU A 15 4.96 -14.99 -20.34
C GLU A 15 5.16 -13.91 -19.26
N GLU A 16 6.17 -13.06 -19.45
CA GLU A 16 6.33 -11.85 -18.64
C GLU A 16 5.19 -10.88 -18.97
N SER A 17 4.38 -10.51 -17.97
CA SER A 17 3.33 -9.52 -18.17
C SER A 17 3.91 -8.13 -18.36
N ASN A 18 3.43 -7.42 -19.39
CA ASN A 18 3.71 -6.00 -19.60
C ASN A 18 2.73 -5.06 -18.88
N SER A 19 1.86 -5.60 -18.00
CA SER A 19 0.96 -4.80 -17.20
C SER A 19 1.73 -3.82 -16.32
N THR A 20 1.50 -2.52 -16.55
CA THR A 20 2.14 -1.48 -15.74
C THR A 20 1.61 -1.53 -14.30
N SER A 21 0.31 -1.80 -14.14
CA SER A 21 -0.34 -1.91 -12.83
C SER A 21 0.20 -3.09 -12.01
N LEU A 22 0.42 -4.26 -12.65
CA LEU A 22 1.05 -5.40 -11.98
C LEU A 22 2.50 -5.10 -11.58
N LYS A 23 3.28 -4.48 -12.47
CA LYS A 23 4.67 -4.08 -12.17
C LYS A 23 4.73 -3.12 -10.98
N MET A 24 3.85 -2.11 -10.95
CA MET A 24 3.74 -1.20 -9.80
C MET A 24 3.39 -1.93 -8.50
N ALA A 25 2.39 -2.81 -8.51
CA ALA A 25 2.00 -3.58 -7.32
C ALA A 25 3.15 -4.46 -6.80
N LEU A 26 3.89 -5.11 -7.70
CA LEU A 26 5.07 -5.90 -7.37
C LEU A 26 6.20 -5.05 -6.80
N ASP A 27 6.43 -3.85 -7.34
CA ASP A 27 7.46 -2.95 -6.83
C ASP A 27 7.11 -2.43 -5.43
N ILE A 28 5.84 -2.10 -5.18
CA ILE A 28 5.35 -1.78 -3.82
C ILE A 28 5.59 -2.96 -2.87
N LEU A 29 5.24 -4.19 -3.29
CA LEU A 29 5.45 -5.38 -2.49
C LEU A 29 6.94 -5.61 -2.17
N LYS A 30 7.84 -5.46 -3.16
CA LYS A 30 9.28 -5.55 -2.95
C LYS A 30 9.76 -4.52 -1.94
N VAL A 31 9.26 -3.28 -2.03
CA VAL A 31 9.60 -2.23 -1.07
C VAL A 31 9.13 -2.61 0.33
N ILE A 32 7.86 -3.05 0.50
CA ILE A 32 7.33 -3.54 1.78
C ILE A 32 8.23 -4.63 2.36
N LEU A 33 8.62 -5.63 1.56
CA LEU A 33 9.49 -6.72 1.97
C LEU A 33 10.92 -6.26 2.34
N SER A 34 11.39 -5.17 1.72
CA SER A 34 12.72 -4.60 2.00
C SER A 34 12.77 -3.72 3.25
N LEU A 35 11.62 -3.24 3.73
CA LEU A 35 11.55 -2.40 4.92
C LEU A 35 11.68 -3.27 6.17
N LYS A 36 12.50 -2.82 7.12
CA LYS A 36 12.60 -3.48 8.42
C LYS A 36 11.35 -3.18 9.24
N GLY A 37 10.72 -4.22 9.77
CA GLY A 37 9.57 -4.13 10.69
C GLY A 37 8.32 -4.80 10.15
N ASP A 38 7.19 -4.50 10.79
CA ASP A 38 5.98 -5.31 10.64
C ASP A 38 5.03 -4.82 9.52
N LEU A 39 5.45 -3.91 8.65
CA LEU A 39 4.54 -3.37 7.62
C LEU A 39 3.98 -4.48 6.72
N TYR A 40 4.78 -5.50 6.39
CA TYR A 40 4.33 -6.66 5.64
C TYR A 40 3.16 -7.41 6.32
N SER A 41 3.19 -7.55 7.65
CA SER A 41 2.12 -8.21 8.40
C SER A 41 0.90 -7.32 8.61
N GLN A 42 1.03 -6.02 8.42
CA GLN A 42 -0.08 -5.06 8.52
C GLN A 42 -0.85 -4.86 7.21
N VAL A 43 -0.24 -5.12 6.05
CA VAL A 43 -0.87 -4.93 4.74
C VAL A 43 -1.55 -6.22 4.27
N SER A 44 -2.88 -6.16 4.16
CA SER A 44 -3.72 -7.26 3.69
C SER A 44 -3.80 -7.31 2.16
N GLU A 45 -3.88 -6.15 1.50
CA GLU A 45 -4.17 -6.04 0.07
C GLU A 45 -3.47 -4.85 -0.57
N ILE A 46 -3.08 -5.02 -1.84
CA ILE A 46 -2.59 -4.00 -2.77
C ILE A 46 -3.56 -3.99 -3.97
N ASN A 47 -4.43 -3.00 -4.05
CA ASN A 47 -5.38 -2.81 -5.15
C ASN A 47 -4.86 -1.74 -6.11
N VAL A 48 -4.99 -1.98 -7.42
CA VAL A 48 -4.48 -1.07 -8.46
C VAL A 48 -5.52 -0.70 -9.55
N GLU A 49 -6.80 -0.92 -9.30
CA GLU A 49 -7.87 -0.69 -10.31
C GLU A 49 -8.02 0.81 -10.66
N ASP A 50 -8.18 1.67 -9.64
CA ASP A 50 -8.35 3.12 -9.78
C ASP A 50 -7.19 3.88 -9.10
N GLY A 51 -5.96 3.48 -9.46
CA GLY A 51 -4.74 3.89 -8.78
C GLY A 51 -4.44 3.01 -7.57
N ILE A 52 -3.35 3.34 -6.87
CA ILE A 52 -2.78 2.45 -5.86
C ILE A 52 -3.46 2.67 -4.51
N THR A 53 -4.13 1.64 -4.01
CA THR A 53 -4.75 1.61 -2.69
C THR A 53 -4.23 0.41 -1.91
N LEU A 54 -3.75 0.63 -0.69
CA LEU A 54 -3.44 -0.46 0.25
C LEU A 54 -4.57 -0.61 1.25
N TYR A 55 -4.88 -1.85 1.64
CA TYR A 55 -5.76 -2.12 2.77
C TYR A 55 -4.99 -2.81 3.89
N THR A 56 -5.14 -2.31 5.11
CA THR A 56 -4.52 -2.94 6.29
C THR A 56 -5.41 -4.05 6.86
N ILE A 57 -4.83 -4.90 7.70
CA ILE A 57 -5.57 -5.93 8.47
C ILE A 57 -6.69 -5.32 9.34
N GLU A 58 -6.52 -4.06 9.76
CA GLU A 58 -7.51 -3.29 10.56
C GLU A 58 -8.58 -2.59 9.71
N ALA A 59 -8.67 -2.95 8.43
CA ALA A 59 -9.56 -2.34 7.43
C ALA A 59 -9.35 -0.82 7.29
N THR A 60 -8.11 -0.35 7.42
CA THR A 60 -7.75 1.03 7.06
C THR A 60 -7.47 1.09 5.56
N ARG A 61 -8.14 2.01 4.86
CA ARG A 61 -7.85 2.31 3.45
C ARG A 61 -6.69 3.31 3.36
N VAL A 62 -5.66 2.99 2.59
CA VAL A 62 -4.49 3.84 2.40
C VAL A 62 -4.35 4.21 0.93
N GLN A 63 -4.49 5.50 0.61
CA GLN A 63 -4.29 5.99 -0.75
C GLN A 63 -2.82 6.34 -0.97
N MET A 64 -2.20 5.73 -1.98
CA MET A 64 -0.81 5.95 -2.34
C MET A 64 -0.71 6.95 -3.51
N GLY A 65 0.37 7.71 -3.54
CA GLY A 65 0.87 8.38 -4.75
C GLY A 65 1.50 7.39 -5.73
N ARG A 66 1.92 7.89 -6.90
CA ARG A 66 2.50 7.07 -7.99
C ARG A 66 4.03 7.00 -8.01
N GLU A 67 4.70 7.70 -7.09
CA GLU A 67 6.16 7.84 -7.02
C GLU A 67 6.64 7.69 -5.58
N ASP A 68 7.95 7.58 -5.34
CA ASP A 68 8.55 7.56 -3.99
C ASP A 68 7.94 6.53 -3.02
N PHE A 69 7.62 5.32 -3.51
CA PHE A 69 6.95 4.28 -2.70
C PHE A 69 7.65 3.98 -1.38
N ARG A 70 8.98 4.02 -1.35
CA ARG A 70 9.76 3.78 -0.13
C ARG A 70 9.45 4.80 0.96
N ASP A 71 9.45 6.08 0.64
CA ASP A 71 9.20 7.15 1.61
C ASP A 71 7.73 7.15 2.05
N GLN A 72 6.80 6.90 1.12
CA GLN A 72 5.39 6.74 1.45
C GLN A 72 5.16 5.57 2.42
N LEU A 73 5.79 4.42 2.19
CA LEU A 73 5.64 3.23 3.04
C LEU A 73 6.33 3.40 4.41
N LEU A 74 7.45 4.12 4.48
CA LEU A 74 8.07 4.52 5.75
C LEU A 74 7.15 5.45 6.56
N ASN A 75 6.53 6.42 5.91
CA ASN A 75 5.54 7.31 6.53
C ASN A 75 4.34 6.51 7.04
N LEU A 76 3.82 5.57 6.25
CA LEU A 76 2.74 4.67 6.67
C LEU A 76 3.13 3.87 7.92
N GLN A 77 4.31 3.26 7.92
CA GLN A 77 4.82 2.49 9.06
C GLN A 77 4.88 3.36 10.33
N GLY A 78 5.41 4.58 10.23
CA GLY A 78 5.46 5.52 11.35
C GLY A 78 4.07 5.89 11.88
N VAL A 79 3.12 6.15 10.99
CA VAL A 79 1.73 6.47 11.35
C VAL A 79 1.05 5.30 12.05
N LEU A 80 1.19 4.07 11.52
CA LEU A 80 0.60 2.88 12.15
C LEU A 80 1.19 2.61 13.53
N ILE A 81 2.51 2.77 13.71
CA ILE A 81 3.17 2.66 15.02
C ILE A 81 2.65 3.72 15.98
N HIS A 82 2.52 4.97 15.53
CA HIS A 82 2.00 6.06 16.37
C HIS A 82 0.55 5.80 16.80
N LEU A 83 -0.33 5.45 15.85
CA LEU A 83 -1.74 5.15 16.15
C LEU A 83 -1.89 3.96 17.11
N SER A 84 -1.08 2.91 16.93
CA SER A 84 -1.05 1.76 17.83
C SER A 84 -0.67 2.15 19.27
N LYS A 85 0.37 2.97 19.44
CA LYS A 85 0.78 3.51 20.76
C LYS A 85 -0.33 4.32 21.42
N GLU A 86 -1.06 5.11 20.65
CA GLU A 86 -2.19 5.92 21.12
C GLU A 86 -3.48 5.12 21.29
N LYS A 87 -3.49 3.82 20.98
CA LYS A 87 -4.69 2.95 20.94
C LYS A 87 -5.80 3.50 20.04
N ARG A 88 -5.42 4.16 18.95
CA ARG A 88 -6.34 4.73 17.95
C ARG A 88 -6.29 3.91 16.67
N ARG A 89 -7.35 4.01 15.87
CA ARG A 89 -7.43 3.37 14.56
C ARG A 89 -7.77 4.41 13.49
N ALA A 90 -7.16 4.27 12.32
CA ALA A 90 -7.51 5.07 11.16
C ALA A 90 -8.61 4.37 10.35
N GLU A 91 -9.56 5.14 9.87
CA GLU A 91 -10.47 4.72 8.80
C GLU A 91 -9.75 4.86 7.45
N TYR A 92 -9.03 5.97 7.28
CA TYR A 92 -8.40 6.35 6.02
C TYR A 92 -7.06 7.06 6.24
N ILE A 93 -6.10 6.80 5.36
CA ILE A 93 -4.80 7.46 5.30
C ILE A 93 -4.53 7.89 3.86
N ASP A 94 -4.13 9.14 3.62
CA ASP A 94 -3.70 9.63 2.30
C ASP A 94 -2.21 10.00 2.32
N LEU A 95 -1.45 9.36 1.44
CA LEU A 95 -0.01 9.53 1.27
C LEU A 95 0.35 10.27 -0.03
N ARG A 96 -0.65 10.73 -0.80
CA ARG A 96 -0.43 11.46 -2.06
C ARG A 96 0.17 12.86 -1.85
N PHE A 97 0.14 13.38 -0.63
CA PHE A 97 0.65 14.71 -0.32
C PHE A 97 2.14 14.63 0.02
N LYS A 98 2.96 15.38 -0.71
CA LYS A 98 4.40 15.46 -0.43
C LYS A 98 4.64 15.95 1.00
N ASN A 99 5.47 15.22 1.75
CA ASN A 99 5.86 15.51 3.13
C ASN A 99 4.70 15.63 4.14
N LYS A 100 3.50 15.15 3.81
CA LYS A 100 2.34 15.20 4.71
C LYS A 100 1.57 13.90 4.62
N VAL A 101 1.05 13.44 5.76
CA VAL A 101 0.11 12.33 5.82
C VAL A 101 -1.22 12.85 6.36
N ILE A 102 -2.30 12.59 5.63
CA ILE A 102 -3.66 12.91 6.08
C ILE A 102 -4.25 11.65 6.69
N VAL A 103 -4.79 11.76 7.91
CA VAL A 103 -5.38 10.63 8.64
C VAL A 103 -6.80 10.99 9.05
N LYS A 104 -7.76 10.16 8.66
CA LYS A 104 -9.12 10.15 9.22
C LYS A 104 -9.20 9.02 10.24
N LEU A 105 -9.59 9.35 11.46
CA LEU A 105 -9.69 8.41 12.56
C LEU A 105 -11.08 7.78 12.61
N LYS A 106 -11.14 6.56 13.16
CA LYS A 106 -12.41 5.91 13.53
C LYS A 106 -12.99 6.53 14.81
#